data_AF-A0A1X2G5Q2-F1
#
_entry.id   AF-A0A1X2G5Q2-F1
#
_cell.length_a   1.000
_cell.length_b   1.000
_cell.length_c   1.000
_cell.angle_alpha   90.00
_cell.angle_beta   90.00
_cell.angle_gamma   90.00
#
_symmetry.space_group_name_H-M   'P 1'
#
loop_
_entity.id
_entity.type
_entity.pdbx_description
1 polymer ?
#
loop_
_entity_poly.entity_id
_entity_poly.type
_entity_poly.pdbx_seq_one_letter_code
_entity_poly.pdbx_strand_id
1 'polypeptide(L)'
;MTPDDDHKEKYTNLKKRIRDIERQNDFLHIRVHKAQKSIRRLRLERTFLLDRIEKINGQLSFDDSEDEVLATSDQDTPLNYHHGSQQKTPKPKKKKDPNAPKGPGNVFFLFCRLQRDKIKDEHPEERSLGEVTKLLSAKWKGLSKEEKQVYQDMYQKELEEYEEAMKSYTSGMAGTMNTNPVQEDDPMNVSVPVSPAI
;
A
#
# COMPACT_ATOMS: atom_id res chain seq x y z
N MET A 1 4.84 -60.63 -3.63
CA MET A 1 5.85 -59.58 -3.89
C MET A 1 7.20 -60.28 -3.95
N THR A 2 7.96 -60.12 -5.03
CA THR A 2 9.33 -60.64 -5.08
C THR A 2 10.29 -59.59 -4.51
N PRO A 3 11.40 -59.98 -3.85
CA PRO A 3 12.40 -59.02 -3.33
C PRO A 3 12.91 -58.02 -4.39
N ASP A 4 12.86 -58.39 -5.67
CA ASP A 4 13.21 -57.52 -6.78
C ASP A 4 12.18 -56.41 -7.07
N ASP A 5 10.90 -56.62 -6.75
CA ASP A 5 9.86 -55.61 -6.93
C ASP A 5 9.96 -54.52 -5.86
N ASP A 6 10.31 -54.88 -4.62
CA ASP A 6 10.52 -53.94 -3.52
C ASP A 6 11.73 -53.02 -3.80
N HIS A 7 12.80 -53.56 -4.37
CA HIS A 7 13.96 -52.77 -4.77
C HIS A 7 13.67 -51.81 -5.92
N LYS A 8 12.86 -52.22 -6.91
CA LYS A 8 12.40 -51.34 -7.99
C LYS A 8 11.54 -50.21 -7.43
N GLU A 9 10.61 -50.51 -6.53
CA GLU A 9 9.78 -49.50 -5.90
C GLU A 9 10.63 -48.50 -5.12
N LYS A 10 11.56 -48.98 -4.28
CA LYS A 10 12.49 -48.12 -3.54
C LYS A 10 13.32 -47.23 -4.47
N TYR A 11 13.82 -47.76 -5.59
CA TYR A 11 14.52 -46.98 -6.61
C TYR A 11 13.64 -45.88 -7.21
N THR A 12 12.41 -46.20 -7.60
CA THR A 12 11.48 -45.21 -8.17
C THR A 12 11.13 -44.10 -7.18
N ASN A 13 10.90 -44.47 -5.91
CA ASN A 13 10.62 -43.53 -4.83
C ASN A 13 11.83 -42.62 -4.56
N LEU A 14 13.05 -43.17 -4.53
CA LEU A 14 14.26 -42.37 -4.35
C LEU A 14 14.49 -41.41 -5.52
N LYS A 15 14.27 -41.86 -6.77
CA LYS A 15 14.36 -41.03 -7.98
C LYS A 15 13.31 -39.91 -7.99
N LYS A 16 12.13 -40.14 -7.44
CA LYS A 16 11.11 -39.10 -7.26
C LYS A 16 11.55 -38.10 -6.19
N ARG A 17 12.03 -38.58 -5.05
CA ARG A 17 12.49 -37.74 -3.95
C ARG A 17 13.65 -36.83 -4.34
N ILE A 18 14.62 -37.35 -5.10
CA ILE A 18 15.74 -36.56 -5.64
C ILE A 18 15.21 -35.40 -6.48
N ARG A 19 14.32 -35.69 -7.45
CA ARG A 19 13.72 -34.64 -8.31
C ARG A 19 12.95 -33.60 -7.52
N ASP A 20 12.22 -34.00 -6.48
CA ASP A 20 11.48 -33.06 -5.65
C ASP A 20 12.42 -32.15 -4.85
N ILE A 21 13.52 -32.69 -4.32
CA ILE A 21 14.56 -31.90 -3.63
C ILE A 21 15.23 -30.92 -4.60
N GLU A 22 15.58 -31.36 -5.81
CA GLU A 22 16.18 -30.50 -6.84
C GLU A 22 15.27 -29.31 -7.17
N ARG A 23 13.97 -29.55 -7.40
CA ARG A 23 13.00 -28.45 -7.64
C ARG A 23 12.87 -27.50 -6.45
N GLN A 24 12.88 -28.04 -5.23
CA GLN A 24 12.83 -27.21 -4.03
C GLN A 24 14.10 -26.37 -3.89
N ASN A 25 15.26 -26.91 -4.22
CA ASN A 25 16.52 -26.17 -4.25
C ASN A 25 16.47 -25.04 -5.28
N ASP A 26 15.98 -25.29 -6.51
CA ASP A 26 15.80 -24.25 -7.53
C ASP A 26 14.89 -23.12 -7.03
N PHE A 27 13.78 -23.48 -6.37
CA PHE A 27 12.86 -22.53 -5.78
C PHE A 27 13.51 -21.69 -4.66
N LEU A 28 14.26 -22.34 -3.77
CA LEU A 28 15.01 -21.65 -2.71
C LEU A 28 16.05 -20.71 -3.31
N HIS A 29 16.77 -21.15 -4.35
CA HIS A 29 17.74 -20.33 -5.06
C HIS A 29 17.10 -19.04 -5.63
N ILE A 30 15.93 -19.16 -6.28
CA ILE A 30 15.17 -18.00 -6.78
C ILE A 30 14.77 -17.05 -5.64
N ARG A 31 14.34 -17.58 -4.49
CA ARG A 31 13.97 -16.76 -3.32
C ARG A 31 15.17 -16.04 -2.74
N VAL A 32 16.29 -16.73 -2.58
CA VAL A 32 17.55 -16.15 -2.10
C VAL A 32 18.01 -15.05 -3.05
N HIS A 33 18.01 -15.30 -4.36
CA HIS A 33 18.38 -14.30 -5.36
C HIS A 33 17.50 -13.04 -5.29
N LYS A 34 16.18 -13.20 -5.14
CA LYS A 34 15.25 -12.06 -4.95
C LYS A 34 15.54 -11.29 -3.66
N ALA A 35 15.77 -12.00 -2.55
CA ALA A 35 16.12 -11.40 -1.27
C ALA A 35 17.44 -10.61 -1.36
N GLN A 36 18.46 -11.18 -1.99
CA GLN A 36 19.75 -10.51 -2.24
C GLN A 36 19.58 -9.24 -3.08
N LYS A 37 18.76 -9.27 -4.13
CA LYS A 37 18.46 -8.07 -4.94
C LYS A 37 17.78 -6.98 -4.11
N SER A 38 16.84 -7.36 -3.24
CA SER A 38 16.20 -6.43 -2.31
C SER A 38 17.21 -5.82 -1.33
N ILE A 39 18.08 -6.65 -0.74
CA ILE A 39 19.14 -6.18 0.16
C ILE A 39 20.08 -5.23 -0.56
N ARG A 40 20.50 -5.55 -1.79
CA ARG A 40 21.34 -4.67 -2.60
C ARG A 40 20.69 -3.30 -2.82
N ARG A 41 19.40 -3.26 -3.15
CA ARG A 41 18.64 -2.00 -3.29
C ARG A 41 18.65 -1.20 -1.99
N LEU A 42 18.32 -1.83 -0.86
CA LEU A 42 18.30 -1.18 0.45
C LEU A 42 19.68 -0.66 0.86
N ARG A 43 20.76 -1.39 0.52
CA ARG A 43 22.13 -0.94 0.75
C ARG A 43 22.46 0.31 -0.05
N LEU A 44 22.06 0.38 -1.32
CA LEU A 44 22.25 1.58 -2.15
C LEU A 44 21.46 2.78 -1.62
N GLU A 45 20.22 2.57 -1.20
CA GLU A 45 19.40 3.60 -0.57
C GLU A 45 20.04 4.09 0.73
N ARG A 46 20.53 3.17 1.58
CA ARG A 46 21.29 3.50 2.79
C ARG A 46 22.51 4.36 2.47
N THR A 47 23.34 3.98 1.49
CA THR A 47 24.55 4.75 1.13
C THR A 47 24.20 6.14 0.64
N PHE A 48 23.13 6.28 -0.16
CA PHE A 48 22.68 7.58 -0.65
C PHE A 48 22.17 8.48 0.48
N LEU A 49 21.40 7.92 1.42
CA LEU A 49 20.90 8.67 2.56
C LEU A 49 22.04 9.10 3.50
N LEU A 50 23.05 8.26 3.69
CA LEU A 50 24.25 8.62 4.47
C LEU A 50 25.01 9.78 3.82
N ASP A 51 25.28 9.73 2.52
CA ASP A 51 25.91 10.85 1.78
C ASP A 51 25.09 12.14 1.89
N ARG A 52 23.75 12.04 1.85
CA ARG A 52 22.87 13.20 2.00
C ARG A 52 22.93 13.79 3.41
N ILE A 53 22.97 12.95 4.44
CA ILE A 53 23.11 13.38 5.85
C ILE A 53 24.49 14.00 6.08
N GLU A 54 25.55 13.39 5.55
CA GLU A 54 26.91 13.91 5.65
C GLU A 54 27.03 15.29 5.01
N LYS A 55 26.39 15.52 3.86
CA LYS A 55 26.31 16.84 3.23
C LYS A 55 25.55 17.86 4.08
N ILE A 56 24.47 17.46 4.73
CA ILE A 56 23.70 18.34 5.63
C ILE A 56 24.52 18.68 6.88
N ASN A 57 25.19 17.69 7.47
CA ASN A 57 26.04 17.88 8.65
C ASN A 57 27.31 18.67 8.31
N GLY A 58 27.88 18.51 7.11
CA GLY A 58 29.01 19.29 6.62
C GLY A 58 28.64 20.71 6.18
N GLN A 59 27.37 20.99 5.88
CA GLN A 59 26.86 22.36 5.70
C GLN A 59 26.64 23.10 7.03
N LEU A 60 26.68 22.39 8.17
CA LEU A 60 26.60 22.96 9.52
C LEU A 60 27.98 23.27 10.14
N SER A 61 29.09 23.13 9.39
CA SER A 61 30.44 23.42 9.88
C SER A 61 31.13 24.56 9.13
N PHE A 62 30.51 25.74 9.10
CA PHE A 62 31.16 26.98 8.66
C PHE A 62 31.01 28.07 9.74
N ASP A 63 32.05 28.18 10.57
CA ASP A 63 32.52 29.29 11.43
C ASP A 63 31.58 29.74 12.59
N ASP A 64 31.99 29.95 13.84
CA ASP A 64 33.25 30.45 14.42
C ASP A 64 33.19 30.26 15.97
N SER A 65 34.34 30.34 16.63
CA SER A 65 34.59 30.50 18.09
C SER A 65 34.78 29.27 18.97
N GLU A 66 36.01 29.21 19.49
CA GLU A 66 36.55 28.36 20.55
C GLU A 66 35.72 28.46 21.84
N ASP A 67 35.46 27.32 22.50
CA ASP A 67 35.73 27.11 23.92
C ASP A 67 35.20 25.74 24.40
N GLU A 68 36.14 24.96 24.93
CA GLU A 68 36.08 24.20 26.17
C GLU A 68 34.87 23.32 26.59
N VAL A 69 35.25 22.20 27.19
CA VAL A 69 34.61 21.39 28.24
C VAL A 69 33.74 20.16 27.92
N LEU A 70 34.35 19.05 28.33
CA LEU A 70 33.84 17.98 29.21
C LEU A 70 32.83 16.94 28.70
N ALA A 71 33.36 15.72 28.69
CA ALA A 71 32.69 14.46 28.96
C ALA A 71 31.62 14.54 30.06
N THR A 72 30.48 13.92 29.78
CA THR A 72 29.65 13.05 30.64
C THR A 72 28.55 12.52 29.71
N SER A 73 27.88 11.40 29.85
CA SER A 73 27.89 10.20 30.69
C SER A 73 26.86 9.30 29.99
N ASP A 74 27.06 7.98 30.06
CA ASP A 74 26.06 6.98 29.71
C ASP A 74 24.66 7.37 30.21
N GLN A 75 23.69 7.41 29.30
CA GLN A 75 22.30 7.03 29.54
C GLN A 75 21.65 6.56 28.23
N ASP A 76 21.31 5.27 28.21
CA ASP A 76 20.32 4.67 27.32
C ASP A 76 19.04 5.51 27.28
N THR A 77 18.76 6.13 26.13
CA THR A 77 17.41 6.64 25.83
C THR A 77 17.03 6.18 24.42
N PRO A 78 16.18 5.15 24.26
CA PRO A 78 15.83 4.65 22.94
C PRO A 78 14.83 5.61 22.28
N LEU A 79 15.34 6.50 21.43
CA LEU A 79 14.50 7.34 20.59
C LEU A 79 13.92 6.50 19.44
N ASN A 80 12.68 6.07 19.67
CA ASN A 80 11.75 5.60 18.66
C ASN A 80 11.49 6.70 17.62
N TYR A 81 12.23 6.69 16.50
CA TYR A 81 11.91 7.47 15.31
C TYR A 81 11.42 6.55 14.18
N HIS A 82 10.13 6.67 13.93
CA HIS A 82 9.35 5.93 12.97
C HIS A 82 9.42 6.60 11.59
N HIS A 83 10.36 6.24 10.70
CA HIS A 83 10.30 6.67 9.29
C HIS A 83 10.78 5.57 8.32
N GLY A 84 9.95 4.53 8.17
CA GLY A 84 10.10 3.50 7.15
C GLY A 84 9.11 3.68 6.01
N SER A 85 9.55 4.21 4.87
CA SER A 85 8.83 4.12 3.59
C SER A 85 9.04 2.71 2.99
N GLN A 86 8.47 1.69 3.64
CA GLN A 86 8.36 0.35 3.08
C GLN A 86 7.19 0.32 2.08
N GLN A 87 7.48 0.01 0.82
CA GLN A 87 6.43 -0.39 -0.13
C GLN A 87 5.88 -1.76 0.29
N LYS A 88 4.82 -1.71 1.10
CA LYS A 88 4.03 -2.86 1.52
C LYS A 88 3.33 -3.44 0.29
N THR A 89 3.46 -4.75 0.09
CA THR A 89 2.57 -5.50 -0.80
C THR A 89 1.11 -5.30 -0.34
N PRO A 90 0.16 -5.06 -1.25
CA PRO A 90 -1.20 -4.73 -0.87
C PRO A 90 -1.86 -5.92 -0.19
N LYS A 91 -2.08 -5.81 1.13
CA LYS A 91 -3.00 -6.70 1.86
C LYS A 91 -4.42 -6.48 1.33
N PRO A 92 -5.27 -7.52 1.28
CA PRO A 92 -6.67 -7.37 0.87
C PRO A 92 -7.36 -6.36 1.79
N LYS A 93 -7.83 -5.25 1.21
CA LYS A 93 -8.53 -4.21 1.97
C LYS A 93 -9.88 -4.77 2.42
N LYS A 94 -10.17 -4.68 3.72
CA LYS A 94 -11.54 -4.87 4.24
C LYS A 94 -12.48 -3.98 3.42
N LYS A 95 -13.66 -4.49 3.06
CA LYS A 95 -14.69 -3.73 2.35
C LYS A 95 -14.98 -2.48 3.19
N LYS A 96 -14.63 -1.30 2.68
CA LYS A 96 -14.99 -0.04 3.32
C LYS A 96 -16.52 0.05 3.29
N ASP A 97 -17.14 0.51 4.37
CA ASP A 97 -18.58 0.73 4.41
C ASP A 97 -19.02 1.55 3.20
N PRO A 98 -19.98 1.09 2.39
CA PRO A 98 -20.39 1.79 1.17
C PRO A 98 -20.93 3.21 1.41
N ASN A 99 -21.34 3.50 2.65
CA ASN A 99 -21.95 4.77 3.05
C ASN A 99 -20.96 5.76 3.67
N ALA A 100 -19.70 5.35 3.91
CA ALA A 100 -18.70 6.29 4.42
C ALA A 100 -18.29 7.27 3.30
N PRO A 101 -18.26 8.59 3.58
CA PRO A 101 -17.69 9.55 2.65
C PRO A 101 -16.29 9.10 2.21
N LYS A 102 -15.94 9.25 0.93
CA LYS A 102 -14.60 8.94 0.43
C LYS A 102 -13.73 10.20 0.59
N GLY A 103 -12.61 10.06 1.29
CA GLY A 103 -11.65 11.16 1.47
C GLY A 103 -11.16 11.72 0.13
N PRO A 104 -10.82 13.02 0.06
CA PRO A 104 -10.25 13.60 -1.13
C PRO A 104 -8.93 12.89 -1.48
N GLY A 105 -8.71 12.65 -2.77
CA GLY A 105 -7.43 12.15 -3.24
C GLY A 105 -6.36 13.22 -3.08
N ASN A 106 -5.08 12.83 -2.95
CA ASN A 106 -3.94 13.78 -2.90
C ASN A 106 -4.05 14.86 -4.01
N VAL A 107 -3.48 16.04 -3.79
CA VAL A 107 -3.46 17.19 -4.72
C VAL A 107 -3.18 16.79 -6.18
N PHE A 108 -2.22 15.88 -6.40
CA PHE A 108 -1.93 15.35 -7.74
C PHE A 108 -3.10 14.57 -8.36
N PHE A 109 -3.82 13.77 -7.57
CA PHE A 109 -5.04 13.07 -8.04
C PHE A 109 -6.15 14.06 -8.37
N LEU A 110 -6.32 15.14 -7.62
CA LEU A 110 -7.26 16.21 -7.95
C LEU A 110 -6.89 16.85 -9.30
N PHE A 111 -5.63 17.22 -9.48
CA PHE A 111 -5.10 17.69 -10.76
C PHE A 111 -5.40 16.69 -11.89
N CYS A 112 -5.14 15.40 -11.66
CA CYS A 112 -5.40 14.37 -12.65
C CYS A 112 -6.88 14.28 -13.02
N ARG A 113 -7.78 14.31 -12.03
CA ARG A 113 -9.22 14.26 -12.26
C ARG A 113 -9.70 15.43 -13.14
N LEU A 114 -9.18 16.64 -12.91
CA LEU A 114 -9.58 17.84 -13.65
C LEU A 114 -8.95 17.95 -15.05
N GLN A 115 -7.74 17.41 -15.23
CA GLN A 115 -6.97 17.57 -16.47
C GLN A 115 -7.02 16.34 -17.38
N ARG A 116 -7.47 15.20 -16.88
CA ARG A 116 -7.56 13.97 -17.67
C ARG A 116 -8.49 14.13 -18.86
N ASP A 117 -9.64 14.76 -18.68
CA ASP A 117 -10.60 14.96 -19.77
C ASP A 117 -10.04 15.91 -20.82
N LYS A 118 -9.40 17.02 -20.40
CA LYS A 118 -8.70 17.95 -21.30
C LYS A 118 -7.61 17.26 -22.13
N ILE A 119 -6.75 16.45 -21.49
CA ILE A 119 -5.68 15.74 -22.20
C ILE A 119 -6.25 14.65 -23.12
N LYS A 120 -7.37 14.03 -22.74
CA LYS A 120 -8.05 13.05 -23.59
C LYS A 120 -8.70 13.70 -24.82
N ASP A 121 -9.20 14.92 -24.68
CA ASP A 121 -9.77 15.70 -25.78
C ASP A 121 -8.68 16.29 -26.70
N GLU A 122 -7.53 16.70 -26.13
CA GLU A 122 -6.35 17.17 -26.87
C GLU A 122 -5.64 16.04 -27.62
N HIS A 123 -5.64 14.82 -27.07
CA HIS A 123 -4.97 13.63 -27.62
C HIS A 123 -5.95 12.45 -27.82
N PRO A 124 -6.93 12.57 -28.72
CA PRO A 124 -7.92 11.52 -28.96
C PRO A 124 -7.30 10.23 -29.54
N GLU A 125 -6.10 10.31 -30.12
CA GLU A 125 -5.31 9.17 -30.59
C GLU A 125 -4.78 8.29 -29.44
N GLU A 126 -4.50 8.88 -28.28
CA GLU A 126 -3.95 8.17 -27.12
C GLU A 126 -5.07 7.51 -26.31
N ARG A 127 -5.59 6.38 -26.83
CA ARG A 127 -6.60 5.57 -26.12
C ARG A 127 -6.06 4.86 -24.87
N SER A 128 -4.75 4.83 -24.68
CA SER A 128 -4.11 4.14 -23.56
C SER A 128 -4.13 5.01 -22.30
N LEU A 129 -4.84 4.56 -21.26
CA LEU A 129 -4.83 5.20 -19.94
C LEU A 129 -3.40 5.38 -19.38
N GLY A 130 -2.48 4.50 -19.75
CA GLY A 130 -1.08 4.56 -19.32
C GLY A 130 -0.35 5.78 -19.88
N GLU A 131 -0.52 6.08 -21.16
CA GLU A 131 0.16 7.21 -21.81
C GLU A 131 -0.42 8.55 -21.35
N VAL A 132 -1.76 8.64 -21.24
CA VAL A 132 -2.45 9.79 -20.63
C VAL A 132 -1.91 10.06 -19.21
N THR A 133 -1.72 9.01 -18.40
CA THR A 133 -1.17 9.17 -17.02
C THR A 133 0.28 9.68 -17.04
N LYS A 134 1.10 9.28 -18.02
CA LYS A 134 2.47 9.80 -18.18
C LYS A 134 2.45 11.27 -18.57
N LEU A 135 1.61 11.68 -19.53
CA LEU A 135 1.45 13.07 -19.95
C LEU A 135 0.99 13.96 -18.78
N LEU A 136 0.01 13.51 -18.00
CA LEU A 136 -0.43 14.22 -16.79
C LEU A 136 0.71 14.37 -15.79
N SER A 137 1.51 13.32 -15.58
CA SER A 137 2.66 13.36 -14.68
C SER A 137 3.73 14.35 -15.16
N ALA A 138 3.96 14.45 -16.46
CA ALA A 138 4.87 15.42 -17.05
C ALA A 138 4.34 16.86 -16.89
N LYS A 139 3.05 17.09 -17.19
CA LYS A 139 2.39 18.39 -17.04
C LYS A 139 2.45 18.88 -15.60
N TRP A 140 2.14 18.02 -14.62
CA TRP A 140 2.25 18.35 -13.20
C TRP A 140 3.66 18.77 -12.78
N LYS A 141 4.69 18.09 -13.29
CA LYS A 141 6.08 18.47 -13.01
C LYS A 141 6.42 19.83 -13.61
N GLY A 142 5.89 20.13 -14.79
CA GLY A 142 6.08 21.41 -15.49
C GLY A 142 5.31 22.60 -14.92
N LEU A 143 4.25 22.39 -14.13
CA LEU A 143 3.49 23.48 -13.50
C LEU A 143 4.36 24.33 -12.56
N SER A 144 4.10 25.64 -12.56
CA SER A 144 4.75 26.58 -11.64
C SER A 144 4.28 26.35 -10.19
N LYS A 145 4.98 26.98 -9.23
CA LYS A 145 4.57 26.91 -7.80
C LYS A 145 3.19 27.53 -7.59
N GLU A 146 2.88 28.61 -8.32
CA GLU A 146 1.61 29.32 -8.24
C GLU A 146 0.45 28.47 -8.75
N GLU A 147 0.61 27.81 -9.90
CA GLU A 147 -0.41 26.91 -10.44
C GLU A 147 -0.63 25.71 -9.52
N LYS A 148 0.45 25.14 -8.97
CA LYS A 148 0.37 24.08 -7.96
C LYS A 148 -0.34 24.54 -6.68
N GLN A 149 -0.18 25.81 -6.30
CA GLN A 149 -0.85 26.38 -5.12
C GLN A 149 -2.36 26.41 -5.32
N VAL A 150 -2.86 26.81 -6.50
CA VAL A 150 -4.30 26.78 -6.80
C VAL A 150 -4.88 25.38 -6.58
N TYR A 151 -4.18 24.32 -7.02
CA TYR A 151 -4.63 22.96 -6.77
C TYR A 151 -4.54 22.54 -5.30
N GLN A 152 -3.57 23.06 -4.54
CA GLN A 152 -3.49 22.83 -3.08
C GLN A 152 -4.66 23.50 -2.35
N ASP A 153 -5.01 24.72 -2.73
CA ASP A 153 -6.13 25.45 -2.13
C ASP A 153 -7.46 24.75 -2.44
N MET A 154 -7.65 24.27 -3.68
CA MET A 154 -8.80 23.44 -4.05
C MET A 154 -8.85 22.14 -3.25
N TYR A 155 -7.71 21.47 -3.06
CA TYR A 155 -7.63 20.26 -2.26
C TYR A 155 -7.97 20.51 -0.79
N GLN A 156 -7.50 21.62 -0.23
CA GLN A 156 -7.81 22.01 1.15
C GLN A 156 -9.31 22.24 1.33
N LYS A 157 -9.98 22.84 0.35
CA LYS A 157 -11.43 23.00 0.34
C LYS A 157 -12.16 21.64 0.27
N GLU A 158 -11.77 20.74 -0.63
CA GLU A 158 -12.35 19.39 -0.68
C GLU A 158 -12.12 18.60 0.62
N LEU A 159 -11.00 18.86 1.32
CA LEU A 159 -10.70 18.26 2.62
C LEU A 159 -11.63 18.77 3.72
N GLU A 160 -11.88 20.08 3.76
CA GLU A 160 -12.80 20.68 4.72
C GLU A 160 -14.23 20.16 4.53
N GLU A 161 -14.72 20.11 3.27
CA GLU A 161 -16.03 19.53 2.94
C GLU A 161 -16.12 18.05 3.33
N TYR A 162 -15.05 17.28 3.14
CA TYR A 162 -14.98 15.89 3.57
C TYR A 162 -15.00 15.75 5.10
N GLU A 163 -14.30 16.60 5.84
CA GLU A 163 -14.31 16.59 7.29
C GLU A 163 -15.70 16.92 7.85
N GLU A 164 -16.41 17.87 7.25
CA GLU A 164 -17.80 18.18 7.60
C GLU A 164 -18.74 16.99 7.31
N ALA A 165 -18.63 16.40 6.12
CA ALA A 165 -19.38 15.20 5.77
C ALA A 165 -19.09 14.04 6.73
N MET A 166 -17.81 13.86 7.12
CA MET A 166 -17.41 12.82 8.07
C MET A 166 -17.95 13.09 9.48
N LYS A 167 -17.97 14.35 9.94
CA LYS A 167 -18.60 14.73 11.23
C LYS A 167 -20.09 14.41 11.24
N SER A 168 -20.81 14.68 10.15
CA SER A 168 -22.22 14.31 10.04
C SER A 168 -22.44 12.79 10.01
N TYR A 169 -21.56 12.06 9.33
CA TYR A 169 -21.61 10.59 9.24
C TYR A 169 -21.31 9.91 10.58
N THR A 170 -20.31 10.37 11.33
CA THR A 170 -19.98 9.82 12.65
C THR A 170 -21.05 10.15 13.68
N SER A 171 -21.64 11.35 13.62
CA SER A 171 -22.79 11.71 14.45
C SER A 171 -24.03 10.86 14.16
N GLY A 172 -24.21 10.40 12.92
CA GLY A 172 -25.30 9.48 12.52
C GLY A 172 -25.03 8.01 12.90
N MET A 173 -23.77 7.55 12.88
CA MET A 173 -23.40 6.18 13.27
C MET A 173 -23.41 5.93 14.78
N ALA A 174 -23.33 6.97 15.63
CA ALA A 174 -23.37 6.81 17.08
C ALA A 174 -24.74 6.35 17.63
N GLY A 175 -25.79 6.35 16.81
CA GLY A 175 -27.15 5.94 17.19
C GLY A 175 -27.54 4.49 16.89
N THR A 176 -26.69 3.67 16.22
CA THR A 176 -27.14 2.38 15.65
C THR A 176 -26.22 1.18 15.89
N MET A 177 -25.49 1.13 17.01
CA MET A 177 -24.71 -0.06 17.39
C MET A 177 -24.89 -0.40 18.87
N ASN A 178 -26.11 -0.77 19.26
CA ASN A 178 -26.31 -1.67 20.39
C ASN A 178 -27.35 -2.75 20.00
N THR A 179 -27.14 -3.94 20.53
CA THR A 179 -27.88 -5.20 20.38
C THR A 179 -27.69 -5.97 19.08
N ASN A 180 -26.73 -6.89 19.16
CA ASN A 180 -26.85 -8.23 18.58
C ASN A 180 -28.07 -8.92 19.23
N PRO A 181 -28.94 -9.58 18.45
CA PRO A 181 -29.42 -10.88 18.90
C PRO A 181 -29.23 -11.95 17.83
N VAL A 182 -28.64 -13.04 18.31
CA VAL A 182 -28.69 -14.40 17.76
C VAL A 182 -30.15 -14.83 17.58
N GLN A 183 -30.48 -15.47 16.45
CA GLN A 183 -31.55 -16.47 16.23
C GLN A 183 -31.45 -16.91 14.75
N GLU A 184 -30.85 -18.05 14.42
CA GLU A 184 -31.46 -19.40 14.36
C GLU A 184 -32.68 -19.43 13.42
N ASP A 185 -32.43 -19.75 12.14
CA ASP A 185 -33.47 -20.02 11.14
C ASP A 185 -33.82 -21.52 11.12
N ASP A 186 -35.15 -21.75 11.11
CA ASP A 186 -35.96 -22.96 10.93
C ASP A 186 -36.14 -23.92 12.12
N PRO A 187 -37.40 -24.41 12.40
CA PRO A 187 -38.38 -24.82 11.38
C PRO A 187 -39.89 -24.60 11.68
N MET A 188 -40.73 -24.94 10.68
CA MET A 188 -42.17 -25.32 10.72
C MET A 188 -43.22 -24.19 10.69
N ASN A 189 -43.87 -23.99 9.54
CA ASN A 189 -45.16 -24.58 9.15
C ASN A 189 -46.38 -24.00 9.90
N VAL A 190 -47.21 -23.20 9.22
CA VAL A 190 -48.67 -23.44 9.20
C VAL A 190 -49.23 -23.06 7.82
N SER A 191 -50.12 -23.93 7.37
CA SER A 191 -50.64 -24.11 6.04
C SER A 191 -52.09 -23.60 5.90
N VAL A 192 -52.59 -23.64 4.66
CA VAL A 192 -54.00 -23.84 4.23
C VAL A 192 -54.88 -22.57 4.09
N PRO A 193 -55.93 -22.50 3.21
CA PRO A 193 -56.38 -23.35 2.07
C PRO A 193 -56.49 -22.59 0.71
N VAL A 194 -56.25 -23.20 -0.47
CA VAL A 194 -57.10 -24.09 -1.32
C VAL A 194 -58.34 -23.43 -1.94
N SER A 195 -58.36 -23.25 -3.28
CA SER A 195 -59.38 -23.83 -4.21
C SER A 195 -59.28 -23.33 -5.67
N PRO A 196 -59.86 -24.06 -6.66
CA PRO A 196 -59.18 -24.41 -7.91
C PRO A 196 -59.90 -24.04 -9.23
N ALA A 197 -59.20 -24.31 -10.34
CA ALA A 197 -59.65 -24.66 -11.70
C ALA A 197 -60.40 -23.62 -12.54
N ILE A 198 -59.88 -23.33 -13.74
CA ILE A 198 -60.26 -23.96 -15.03
C ILE A 198 -59.02 -23.95 -15.93
#